data_AF-V9IKG9-F1
#
_entry.id   AF-V9IKG9-F1
#
_cell.length_a   1.000
_cell.length_b   1.000
_cell.length_c   1.000
_cell.angle_alpha   90.00
_cell.angle_beta   90.00
_cell.angle_gamma   90.00
#
_symmetry.space_group_name_H-M   'P 1'
#
loop_
_entity.id
_entity.type
_entity.pdbx_description
1 polymer ?
#
loop_
_entity_poly.entity_id
_entity_poly.type
_entity_poly.pdbx_seq_one_letter_code
_entity_poly.pdbx_strand_id
1 'polypeptide(L)'
;MFPSLCTIRTFFNYKNIRGLQTSIIRTSDQLFVHRDSEVDNPSIPFEFNEANKKRIEALLKIYPEGHKRGAMIPLLDLAQRQHGWLPISAMHKVAEILNIPRMRVYEVATFYTMFNRRPMGKYHVQICTCTPCWLRDSDSIVEAVTKATNCKVGEMSADKLFTVSEVECLGACANAPMFQVNDDYYVCLF
;
A
#
# COMPACT_ATOMS: atom_id res chain seq x y z
N MET A 1 32.35 39.06 9.49
CA MET A 1 32.99 37.72 9.46
C MET A 1 32.58 37.01 10.75
N PHE A 2 32.01 35.82 10.59
CA PHE A 2 31.36 34.95 11.60
C PHE A 2 32.07 34.88 12.97
N PRO A 3 31.31 34.81 14.08
CA PRO A 3 30.97 33.47 14.61
C PRO A 3 29.61 33.31 15.35
N SER A 4 29.24 32.03 15.52
CA SER A 4 28.59 31.38 16.68
C SER A 4 27.07 31.54 16.97
N LEU A 5 26.43 30.37 17.12
CA LEU A 5 25.46 29.98 18.18
C LEU A 5 24.25 30.90 18.43
N CYS A 6 23.03 30.44 18.12
CA CYS A 6 21.97 30.31 19.13
C CYS A 6 20.71 29.63 18.55
N THR A 7 20.39 28.46 19.11
CA THR A 7 19.05 27.90 19.23
C THR A 7 18.01 28.96 19.62
N ILE A 8 17.00 29.19 18.77
CA ILE A 8 15.74 29.81 19.19
C ILE A 8 14.60 28.94 18.64
N ARG A 9 14.22 27.94 19.45
CA ARG A 9 12.87 27.37 19.43
C ARG A 9 11.90 28.52 19.71
N THR A 10 11.14 28.92 18.71
CA THR A 10 10.00 29.82 18.90
C THR A 10 8.91 29.07 19.66
N PHE A 11 8.86 29.31 20.97
CA PHE A 11 7.74 28.97 21.83
C PHE A 11 6.51 29.76 21.38
N PHE A 12 5.59 29.10 20.68
CA PHE A 12 4.24 29.65 20.48
C PHE A 12 3.44 29.40 21.76
N ASN A 13 3.05 30.51 22.38
CA ASN A 13 2.41 30.60 23.67
C ASN A 13 0.90 30.30 23.52
N TYR A 14 0.47 29.06 23.76
CA TYR A 14 -0.94 28.69 23.79
C TYR A 14 -1.43 28.59 25.25
N LYS A 15 -2.14 29.63 25.69
CA LYS A 15 -2.82 29.73 26.98
C LYS A 15 -3.96 28.70 27.06
N ASN A 16 -3.92 27.84 28.07
CA ASN A 16 -5.01 27.00 28.59
C ASN A 16 -5.91 26.27 27.58
N ILE A 17 -5.50 25.05 27.21
CA ILE A 17 -6.42 23.94 26.96
C ILE A 17 -6.10 22.87 27.99
N ARG A 18 -7.11 22.39 28.71
CA ARG A 18 -7.03 21.35 29.73
C ARG A 18 -6.26 20.14 29.17
N GLY A 19 -5.05 19.90 29.65
CA GLY A 19 -4.24 18.72 29.32
C GLY A 19 -4.74 17.50 30.06
N LEU A 20 -5.88 16.94 29.64
CA LEU A 20 -6.32 15.60 30.04
C LEU A 20 -6.41 14.73 28.79
N GLN A 21 -5.25 14.40 28.24
CA GLN A 21 -5.10 13.20 27.43
C GLN A 21 -3.88 12.45 27.96
N THR A 22 -4.10 11.31 28.60
CA THR A 22 -3.06 10.40 29.09
C THR A 22 -2.51 9.50 27.98
N SER A 23 -3.19 9.44 26.83
CA SER A 23 -2.77 8.66 25.67
C SER A 23 -1.86 9.48 24.76
N ILE A 24 -0.73 8.88 24.37
CA ILE A 24 0.12 9.37 23.28
C ILE A 24 -0.74 9.49 22.02
N ILE A 25 -0.61 10.60 21.28
CA ILE A 25 -1.21 10.75 19.95
C ILE A 25 -0.68 9.62 19.08
N ARG A 26 -1.53 8.62 18.80
CA ARG A 26 -1.18 7.56 17.86
C ARG A 26 -1.42 8.07 16.44
N THR A 27 -0.32 8.26 15.71
CA THR A 27 -0.37 8.49 14.27
C THR A 27 -0.68 7.18 13.54
N SER A 28 -1.37 7.25 12.40
CA SER A 28 -1.54 6.08 11.54
C SER A 28 -0.21 5.65 10.93
N ASP A 29 -0.02 4.34 10.78
CA ASP A 29 1.18 3.77 10.15
C ASP A 29 1.30 4.15 8.67
N GLN A 30 0.16 4.42 8.02
CA GLN A 30 0.10 4.89 6.63
C GLN A 30 -0.48 6.30 6.51
N LEU A 31 -0.04 7.00 5.45
CA LEU A 31 -0.58 8.30 5.06
C LEU A 31 -1.79 8.11 4.14
N PHE A 32 -2.99 8.49 4.59
CA PHE A 32 -4.23 8.41 3.80
C PHE A 32 -4.55 9.68 3.00
N VAL A 33 -3.69 10.69 3.09
CA VAL A 33 -3.80 11.94 2.32
C VAL A 33 -2.82 11.88 1.16
N HIS A 34 -3.30 12.17 -0.05
CA HIS A 34 -2.44 12.31 -1.23
C HIS A 34 -1.83 13.72 -1.25
N ARG A 35 -0.55 13.79 -1.63
CA ARG A 35 0.15 15.04 -1.94
C ARG A 35 0.81 14.86 -3.29
N ASP A 36 0.53 15.80 -4.17
CA ASP A 36 1.09 15.83 -5.53
C ASP A 36 2.61 15.84 -5.44
N SER A 37 3.24 14.89 -6.15
CA SER A 37 4.69 14.70 -6.20
C SER A 37 5.10 14.49 -7.65
N GLU A 38 6.35 14.77 -8.02
CA GLU A 38 6.81 14.66 -9.42
C GLU A 38 6.48 13.33 -10.10
N VAL A 39 6.39 12.25 -9.32
CA VAL A 39 6.10 10.87 -9.79
C VAL A 39 4.61 10.52 -9.73
N ASP A 40 3.83 11.14 -8.85
CA ASP A 40 2.40 10.85 -8.65
C ASP A 40 1.61 12.16 -8.69
N ASN A 41 1.11 12.49 -9.90
CA ASN A 41 0.37 13.69 -10.21
C ASN A 41 -0.80 13.36 -11.14
N PRO A 42 -1.92 14.11 -11.06
CA PRO A 42 -3.08 13.92 -11.94
C PRO A 42 -2.80 14.23 -13.42
N SER A 43 -1.72 14.97 -13.72
CA SER A 43 -1.33 15.35 -15.07
C SER A 43 -0.64 14.23 -15.85
N ILE A 44 -0.14 13.19 -15.18
CA ILE A 44 0.56 12.07 -15.84
C ILE A 44 -0.49 11.17 -16.50
N PRO A 45 -0.49 10.98 -17.82
CA PRO A 45 -1.50 10.18 -18.48
C PRO A 45 -1.30 8.69 -18.19
N PHE A 46 -2.38 8.01 -17.76
CA PHE A 46 -2.42 6.56 -17.61
C PHE A 46 -3.49 5.97 -18.53
N GLU A 47 -3.08 5.06 -19.41
CA GLU A 47 -3.98 4.34 -20.31
C GLU A 47 -3.81 2.83 -20.22
N PHE A 48 -4.91 2.11 -20.38
CA PHE A 48 -4.89 0.65 -20.42
C PHE A 48 -4.39 0.15 -21.77
N ASN A 49 -3.58 -0.92 -21.73
CA ASN A 49 -3.17 -1.62 -22.94
C ASN A 49 -4.38 -2.29 -23.63
N GLU A 50 -4.30 -2.58 -24.94
CA GLU A 50 -5.40 -3.16 -25.71
C GLU A 50 -5.88 -4.51 -25.16
N ALA A 51 -4.96 -5.35 -24.71
CA ALA A 51 -5.29 -6.62 -24.04
C ALA A 51 -6.09 -6.39 -22.74
N ASN A 52 -5.75 -5.33 -22.01
CA ASN A 52 -6.42 -4.94 -20.79
C ASN A 52 -7.79 -4.32 -21.06
N LYS A 53 -7.96 -3.55 -22.14
CA LYS A 53 -9.29 -3.05 -22.57
C LYS A 53 -10.28 -4.20 -22.82
N LYS A 54 -9.84 -5.29 -23.48
CA LYS A 54 -10.67 -6.49 -23.67
C LYS A 54 -11.08 -7.15 -22.35
N ARG A 55 -10.16 -7.21 -21.38
CA ARG A 55 -10.45 -7.73 -20.03
C ARG A 55 -11.44 -6.83 -19.27
N ILE A 56 -11.32 -5.52 -19.41
CA ILE A 56 -12.26 -4.56 -18.82
C ILE A 56 -13.68 -4.80 -19.35
N GLU A 57 -13.85 -4.99 -20.65
CA GLU A 57 -15.15 -5.32 -21.24
C GLU A 57 -15.73 -6.64 -20.71
N ALA A 58 -14.87 -7.66 -20.52
CA ALA A 58 -15.30 -8.92 -19.93
C ALA A 58 -15.74 -8.75 -18.46
N LEU A 59 -15.00 -7.95 -17.67
CA LEU A 59 -15.33 -7.64 -16.29
C LEU A 59 -16.67 -6.88 -16.18
N LEU A 60 -16.91 -5.93 -17.07
CA LEU A 60 -18.16 -5.15 -17.08
C LEU A 60 -19.38 -6.02 -17.39
N LYS A 61 -19.23 -7.11 -18.15
CA LYS A 61 -20.32 -8.06 -18.48
C LYS A 61 -20.72 -8.96 -17.31
N ILE A 62 -19.87 -9.12 -16.30
CA ILE A 62 -20.18 -9.94 -15.12
C ILE A 62 -21.28 -9.27 -14.27
N TYR A 63 -21.36 -7.94 -14.30
CA TYR A 63 -22.29 -7.17 -13.47
C TYR A 63 -23.57 -6.80 -14.25
N PRO A 64 -24.74 -6.80 -13.59
CA PRO A 64 -25.98 -6.41 -14.24
C PRO A 64 -25.96 -4.92 -14.61
N GLU A 65 -26.78 -4.57 -15.61
CA GLU A 65 -26.93 -3.19 -16.06
C GLU A 65 -27.37 -2.27 -14.90
N GLY A 66 -26.79 -1.07 -14.84
CA GLY A 66 -26.98 -0.13 -13.73
C GLY A 66 -26.05 -0.35 -12.52
N HIS A 67 -25.43 -1.52 -12.36
CA HIS A 67 -24.56 -1.85 -11.20
C HIS A 67 -23.07 -1.96 -11.56
N LYS A 68 -22.62 -1.17 -12.54
CA LYS A 68 -21.22 -1.14 -12.99
C LYS A 68 -20.21 -0.81 -11.88
N ARG A 69 -20.66 -0.16 -10.79
CA ARG A 69 -19.86 0.09 -9.57
C ARG A 69 -19.23 -1.16 -8.96
N GLY A 70 -19.84 -2.33 -9.15
CA GLY A 70 -19.31 -3.59 -8.62
C GLY A 70 -17.94 -3.96 -9.22
N ALA A 71 -17.65 -3.50 -10.44
CA ALA A 71 -16.40 -3.76 -11.14
C ALA A 71 -15.22 -2.91 -10.65
N MET A 72 -15.40 -2.03 -9.67
CA MET A 72 -14.33 -1.10 -9.24
C MET A 72 -13.09 -1.82 -8.71
N ILE A 73 -13.26 -2.81 -7.84
CA ILE A 73 -12.15 -3.58 -7.25
C ILE A 73 -11.33 -4.31 -8.33
N PRO A 74 -11.92 -5.13 -9.21
CA PRO A 74 -11.14 -5.84 -10.22
C PRO A 74 -10.52 -4.90 -11.27
N LEU A 75 -11.13 -3.74 -11.55
CA LEU A 75 -10.54 -2.75 -12.45
C LEU A 75 -9.32 -2.05 -11.84
N LEU A 76 -9.37 -1.75 -10.53
CA LEU A 76 -8.22 -1.22 -9.81
C LEU A 76 -7.09 -2.26 -9.71
N ASP A 77 -7.41 -3.52 -9.44
CA ASP A 77 -6.41 -4.60 -9.42
C ASP A 77 -5.73 -4.74 -10.80
N LEU A 78 -6.52 -4.68 -11.87
CA LEU A 78 -5.99 -4.74 -13.23
C LEU A 78 -5.07 -3.55 -13.56
N ALA A 79 -5.44 -2.34 -13.10
CA ALA A 79 -4.58 -1.16 -13.23
C ALA A 79 -3.27 -1.32 -12.45
N GLN A 80 -3.33 -1.87 -11.23
CA GLN A 80 -2.16 -2.16 -10.41
C GLN A 80 -1.24 -3.18 -11.09
N ARG A 81 -1.78 -4.26 -11.67
CA ARG A 81 -0.98 -5.27 -12.38
C ARG A 81 -0.28 -4.70 -13.63
N GLN A 82 -0.87 -3.71 -14.29
CA GLN A 82 -0.24 -3.07 -15.46
C GLN A 82 0.92 -2.16 -15.08
N HIS A 83 0.77 -1.40 -13.98
CA HIS A 83 1.72 -0.35 -13.59
C HIS A 83 2.68 -0.77 -12.46
N GLY A 84 2.37 -1.84 -11.73
CA GLY A 84 3.05 -2.31 -10.52
C GLY A 84 2.54 -1.67 -9.22
N TRP A 85 1.99 -0.46 -9.30
CA TRP A 85 1.38 0.28 -8.19
C TRP A 85 0.29 1.23 -8.74
N LEU A 86 -0.51 1.83 -7.87
CA LEU A 86 -1.66 2.67 -8.24
C LEU A 86 -1.36 4.17 -8.10
N PRO A 87 -1.01 4.87 -9.21
CA PRO A 87 -0.97 6.32 -9.23
C PRO A 87 -2.37 6.92 -9.25
N ILE A 88 -2.49 8.20 -8.88
CA ILE A 88 -3.78 8.91 -8.87
C ILE A 88 -4.43 8.95 -10.26
N SER A 89 -3.63 9.00 -11.32
CA SER A 89 -4.10 8.95 -12.71
C SER A 89 -4.79 7.64 -13.06
N ALA A 90 -4.32 6.51 -12.51
CA ALA A 90 -4.99 5.22 -12.73
C ALA A 90 -6.37 5.19 -12.07
N MET A 91 -6.49 5.78 -10.87
CA MET A 91 -7.77 5.91 -10.17
C MET A 91 -8.75 6.82 -10.93
N HIS A 92 -8.26 7.94 -11.47
CA HIS A 92 -9.05 8.81 -12.36
C HIS A 92 -9.57 8.05 -13.58
N LYS A 93 -8.71 7.25 -14.22
CA LYS A 93 -9.10 6.51 -15.41
C LYS A 93 -10.18 5.46 -15.13
N VAL A 94 -10.08 4.76 -14.01
CA VAL A 94 -11.12 3.82 -13.57
C VAL A 94 -12.44 4.55 -13.25
N ALA A 95 -12.37 5.73 -12.64
CA ALA A 95 -13.55 6.55 -12.37
C ALA A 95 -14.26 6.98 -13.66
N GLU A 96 -13.51 7.36 -14.69
CA GLU A 96 -14.03 7.70 -16.02
C GLU A 96 -14.72 6.52 -16.70
N ILE A 97 -14.10 5.33 -16.69
CA ILE A 97 -14.65 4.13 -17.33
C ILE A 97 -15.98 3.73 -16.67
N LEU A 98 -16.07 3.85 -15.36
CA LEU A 98 -17.27 3.48 -14.59
C LEU A 98 -18.32 4.60 -14.52
N ASN A 99 -18.00 5.83 -14.93
CA ASN A 99 -18.81 7.03 -14.73
C ASN A 99 -19.20 7.24 -13.25
N ILE A 100 -18.23 7.13 -12.35
CA ILE A 100 -18.42 7.30 -10.89
C ILE A 100 -17.57 8.49 -10.40
N PRO A 101 -18.01 9.24 -9.37
CA PRO A 101 -17.15 10.26 -8.75
C PRO A 101 -15.83 9.67 -8.24
N ARG A 102 -14.72 10.36 -8.54
CA ARG A 102 -13.35 9.96 -8.19
C ARG A 102 -13.17 9.65 -6.70
N MET A 103 -13.88 10.37 -5.83
CA MET A 103 -13.81 10.17 -4.38
C MET A 103 -14.17 8.74 -3.96
N ARG A 104 -15.13 8.08 -4.63
CA ARG A 104 -15.50 6.69 -4.32
C ARG A 104 -14.39 5.71 -4.66
N VAL A 105 -13.62 6.00 -5.69
CA VAL A 105 -12.44 5.21 -6.07
C VAL A 105 -11.34 5.38 -5.03
N TYR A 106 -11.13 6.59 -4.52
CA TYR A 106 -10.17 6.84 -3.45
C TYR A 106 -10.52 6.12 -2.17
N GLU A 107 -11.78 6.16 -1.74
CA GLU A 107 -12.25 5.44 -0.56
C GLU A 107 -11.93 3.95 -0.65
N VAL A 108 -12.16 3.33 -1.81
CA VAL A 108 -11.84 1.91 -2.04
C VAL A 108 -10.33 1.66 -2.05
N ALA A 109 -9.57 2.52 -2.74
CA ALA A 109 -8.11 2.38 -2.82
C ALA A 109 -7.40 2.60 -1.48
N THR A 110 -7.96 3.39 -0.56
CA THR A 110 -7.41 3.57 0.79
C THR A 110 -7.90 2.52 1.79
N PHE A 111 -9.06 1.91 1.54
CA PHE A 111 -9.64 0.92 2.45
C PHE A 111 -8.97 -0.46 2.35
N TYR A 112 -8.67 -0.91 1.12
CA TYR A 112 -8.02 -2.22 0.92
C TYR A 112 -6.50 -2.09 0.96
N THR A 113 -5.86 -2.87 1.84
CA THR A 113 -4.40 -2.86 2.05
C THR A 113 -3.59 -3.40 0.87
N MET A 114 -4.21 -4.16 -0.04
CA MET A 114 -3.56 -4.70 -1.24
C MET A 114 -3.23 -3.61 -2.28
N PHE A 115 -3.94 -2.47 -2.23
CA PHE A 115 -3.75 -1.39 -3.18
C PHE A 115 -2.54 -0.54 -2.82
N ASN A 116 -1.44 -0.78 -3.55
CA ASN A 116 -0.18 -0.09 -3.32
C ASN A 116 -0.21 1.32 -3.91
N ARG A 117 -0.32 2.34 -3.06
CA ARG A 117 -0.31 3.77 -3.46
C ARG A 117 1.10 4.39 -3.50
N ARG A 118 2.11 3.62 -3.12
CA ARG A 118 3.52 4.02 -3.17
C ARG A 118 4.21 3.16 -4.22
N PRO A 119 5.28 3.66 -4.85
CA PRO A 119 6.11 2.84 -5.71
C PRO A 119 6.70 1.68 -4.90
N MET A 120 6.56 0.47 -5.43
CA MET A 120 7.04 -0.77 -4.82
C MET A 120 8.16 -1.37 -5.67
N GLY A 121 8.98 -2.20 -5.06
CA GLY A 121 9.94 -3.02 -5.79
C GLY A 121 9.27 -4.11 -6.62
N LYS A 122 10.05 -4.78 -7.47
CA LYS A 122 9.57 -5.89 -8.32
C LYS A 122 9.01 -7.08 -7.51
N TYR A 123 9.56 -7.34 -6.34
CA TYR A 123 9.16 -8.40 -5.43
C TYR A 123 8.66 -7.79 -4.13
N HIS A 124 7.36 -7.93 -3.91
CA HIS A 124 6.73 -7.58 -2.65
C HIS A 124 6.71 -8.79 -1.73
N VAL A 125 7.52 -8.74 -0.67
CA VAL A 125 7.63 -9.80 0.34
C VAL A 125 6.72 -9.44 1.50
N GLN A 126 5.68 -10.24 1.71
CA GLN A 126 4.68 -10.09 2.75
C GLN A 126 4.87 -11.19 3.79
N ILE A 127 5.22 -10.82 5.03
CA ILE A 127 5.50 -11.79 6.09
C ILE A 127 4.33 -11.78 7.08
N CYS A 128 3.79 -12.96 7.36
CA CYS A 128 2.71 -13.12 8.34
C CYS A 128 3.27 -13.15 9.77
N THR A 129 2.90 -12.18 10.59
CA THR A 129 3.31 -12.07 12.01
C THR A 129 2.17 -12.36 13.00
N CYS A 130 1.03 -12.88 12.51
CA CYS A 130 -0.07 -13.28 13.38
C CYS A 130 0.30 -14.41 14.34
N THR A 131 -0.49 -14.55 15.42
CA THR A 131 -0.26 -15.50 16.53
C THR A 131 0.10 -16.93 16.09
N PRO A 132 -0.58 -17.57 15.11
CA PRO A 132 -0.21 -18.93 14.70
C PRO A 132 1.19 -19.05 14.06
N CYS A 133 1.61 -18.03 13.31
CA CYS A 133 2.95 -17.97 12.73
C CYS A 133 3.99 -17.56 13.78
N TRP A 134 3.60 -16.66 14.68
CA TRP A 134 4.44 -16.23 15.80
C TRP A 134 4.79 -17.38 16.74
N LEU A 135 3.84 -18.28 17.04
CA LEU A 135 4.09 -19.50 17.81
C LEU A 135 5.08 -20.47 17.14
N ARG A 136 5.31 -20.33 15.83
CA ARG A 136 6.28 -21.12 15.06
C ARG A 136 7.49 -20.27 14.65
N ASP A 137 7.80 -19.26 15.45
CA ASP A 137 8.96 -18.37 15.33
C ASP A 137 9.02 -17.57 14.01
N SER A 138 7.92 -16.93 13.61
CA SER A 138 7.91 -16.01 12.45
C SER A 138 8.91 -14.86 12.57
N ASP A 139 9.27 -14.45 13.79
CA ASP A 139 10.23 -13.37 14.04
C ASP A 139 11.62 -13.70 13.46
N SER A 140 12.02 -14.97 13.50
CA SER A 140 13.27 -15.44 12.92
C SER A 140 13.32 -15.23 11.39
N ILE A 141 12.16 -15.35 10.73
CA ILE A 141 12.03 -15.14 9.29
C ILE A 141 12.07 -13.65 8.95
N VAL A 142 11.39 -12.81 9.74
CA VAL A 142 11.47 -11.35 9.57
C VAL A 142 12.93 -10.89 9.68
N GLU A 143 13.67 -11.39 10.66
CA GLU A 143 15.10 -11.11 10.79
C GLU A 143 15.93 -11.63 9.62
N ALA A 144 15.69 -12.87 9.16
CA ALA A 144 16.41 -13.45 8.05
C ALA A 144 16.19 -12.67 6.74
N VAL A 145 14.94 -12.28 6.46
CA VAL A 145 14.57 -11.48 5.29
C VAL A 145 15.17 -10.08 5.37
N THR A 146 15.12 -9.45 6.55
CA THR A 146 15.73 -8.13 6.80
C THR A 146 17.24 -8.17 6.58
N LYS A 147 17.93 -9.20 7.07
CA LYS A 147 19.38 -9.40 6.89
C LYS A 147 19.74 -9.68 5.42
N ALA A 148 18.93 -10.47 4.72
CA ALA A 148 19.17 -10.79 3.31
C ALA A 148 18.93 -9.60 2.37
N THR A 149 17.92 -8.77 2.65
CA THR A 149 17.53 -7.64 1.80
C THR A 149 18.21 -6.32 2.22
N ASN A 150 18.83 -6.27 3.39
CA ASN A 150 19.36 -5.05 4.02
C ASN A 150 18.30 -3.93 4.13
N CYS A 151 17.02 -4.29 4.31
CA CYS A 151 15.89 -3.36 4.36
C CYS A 151 15.14 -3.51 5.68
N LYS A 152 14.61 -2.40 6.19
CA LYS A 152 13.64 -2.47 7.30
C LYS A 152 12.25 -2.82 6.77
N VAL A 153 11.41 -3.29 7.68
CA VAL A 153 9.99 -3.51 7.43
C VAL A 153 9.33 -2.19 7.01
N GLY A 154 8.58 -2.22 5.90
CA GLY A 154 7.90 -1.08 5.32
C GLY A 154 8.78 -0.21 4.41
N GLU A 155 10.06 -0.53 4.26
CA GLU A 155 10.99 0.17 3.37
C GLU A 155 11.26 -0.63 2.08
N MET A 156 11.66 0.09 1.04
CA MET A 156 12.12 -0.48 -0.22
C MET A 156 13.64 -0.54 -0.24
N SER A 157 14.19 -1.63 -0.79
CA SER A 157 15.63 -1.78 -0.98
C SER A 157 16.20 -0.71 -1.91
N ALA A 158 17.48 -0.36 -1.70
CA ALA A 158 18.23 0.55 -2.56
C ALA A 158 18.21 0.10 -4.03
N ASP A 159 18.16 -1.22 -4.26
CA ASP A 159 18.13 -1.84 -5.59
C ASP A 159 16.75 -1.79 -6.26
N LYS A 160 15.71 -1.31 -5.55
CA LYS A 160 14.30 -1.30 -6.00
C LYS A 160 13.75 -2.67 -6.41
N LEU A 161 14.40 -3.75 -5.98
CA LEU A 161 13.97 -5.12 -6.28
C LEU A 161 13.02 -5.64 -5.21
N PHE A 162 13.29 -5.37 -3.94
CA PHE A 162 12.54 -5.91 -2.82
C PHE A 162 11.83 -4.81 -2.02
N THR A 163 10.60 -5.10 -1.62
CA THR A 163 9.89 -4.35 -0.59
C THR A 163 9.36 -5.32 0.44
N VAL A 164 9.72 -5.12 1.70
CA VAL A 164 9.33 -5.99 2.81
C VAL A 164 8.17 -5.35 3.54
N SER A 165 7.07 -6.08 3.72
CA SER A 165 5.93 -5.65 4.53
C SER A 165 5.56 -6.74 5.53
N GLU A 166 5.24 -6.32 6.74
CA GLU A 166 4.55 -7.17 7.71
C GLU A 166 3.06 -7.12 7.40
N VAL A 167 2.46 -8.30 7.29
CA VAL A 167 1.06 -8.48 6.95
C VAL A 167 0.42 -9.37 8.00
N GLU A 168 -0.89 -9.20 8.14
CA GLU A 168 -1.73 -10.05 8.95
C GLU A 168 -1.93 -11.44 8.30
N CYS A 169 -2.90 -12.20 8.81
CA CYS A 169 -3.11 -13.60 8.45
C CYS A 169 -3.39 -13.79 6.96
N LEU A 170 -2.50 -14.52 6.29
CA LEU A 170 -2.62 -14.90 4.86
C LEU A 170 -3.40 -16.22 4.64
N GLY A 171 -3.97 -16.80 5.70
CA GLY A 171 -4.87 -17.96 5.60
C GLY A 171 -4.19 -19.33 5.46
N ALA A 172 -2.85 -19.42 5.50
CA ALA A 172 -2.11 -20.69 5.41
C ALA A 172 -1.57 -21.19 6.76
N CYS A 173 -2.34 -21.02 7.84
CA CYS A 173 -1.88 -21.30 9.22
C CYS A 173 -1.43 -22.74 9.47
N ALA A 174 -1.98 -23.72 8.74
CA ALA A 174 -1.60 -25.13 8.88
C ALA A 174 -0.13 -25.38 8.46
N ASN A 175 0.39 -24.56 7.54
CA ASN A 175 1.74 -24.66 7.00
C ASN A 175 2.65 -23.53 7.53
N ALA A 176 2.30 -22.96 8.68
CA ALA A 176 3.11 -21.95 9.32
C ALA A 176 4.53 -22.49 9.65
N PRO A 177 5.57 -21.65 9.65
CA PRO A 177 5.57 -20.23 9.27
C PRO A 177 5.61 -20.04 7.74
N MET A 178 5.03 -18.94 7.26
CA MET A 178 4.88 -18.66 5.82
C MET A 178 5.03 -17.19 5.49
N PHE A 179 5.40 -16.91 4.24
CA PHE A 179 5.38 -15.57 3.65
C PHE A 179 4.94 -15.64 2.19
N GLN A 180 4.49 -14.51 1.66
CA GLN A 180 4.06 -14.37 0.27
C GLN A 180 5.04 -13.49 -0.50
N VAL A 181 5.38 -13.89 -1.72
CA VAL A 181 6.12 -13.04 -2.67
C VAL A 181 5.22 -12.78 -3.86
N ASN A 182 4.79 -11.53 -4.03
CA ASN A 182 3.80 -11.14 -5.03
C ASN A 182 2.52 -11.98 -4.91
N ASP A 183 2.30 -12.97 -5.79
CA ASP A 183 1.11 -13.83 -5.81
C ASP A 183 1.38 -15.24 -5.25
N ASP A 184 2.65 -15.59 -5.00
CA ASP A 184 3.04 -16.96 -4.60
C ASP A 184 3.25 -17.10 -3.10
N TYR A 185 2.68 -18.16 -2.52
CA TYR A 185 2.88 -18.53 -1.12
C TYR A 185 4.07 -19.47 -0.95
N TYR A 186 5.02 -19.06 -0.11
CA TYR A 186 6.12 -19.89 0.35
C TYR A 186 5.82 -20.36 1.77
N VAL A 187 5.68 -21.67 1.92
CA VAL A 187 5.20 -22.32 3.15
C VAL A 187 6.18 -23.40 3.61
N CYS A 188 6.09 -23.80 4.88
CA CYS A 188 6.96 -24.82 5.49
C CYS A 188 8.45 -24.49 5.36
N LEU A 189 8.86 -23.33 5.89
CA LEU A 189 10.28 -22.89 5.88
C LEU A 189 11.15 -23.59 6.93
N PHE A 190 10.70 -24.74 7.43
CA PHE A 190 11.36 -25.60 8.42
C PHE A 190 10.98 -27.06 8.20
#